data_AF-A0A931GID3-F1
#
_entry.id   AF-A0A931GID3-F1
#
_cell.length_a   1.000
_cell.length_b   1.000
_cell.length_c   1.000
_cell.angle_alpha   90.00
_cell.angle_beta   90.00
_cell.angle_gamma   90.00
#
_symmetry.space_group_name_H-M   'P 1'
#
loop_
_entity.id
_entity.type
_entity.pdbx_description
1 polymer ?
#
loop_
_entity_poly.entity_id
_entity_poly.type
_entity_poly.pdbx_seq_one_letter_code
_entity_poly.pdbx_strand_id
1 'polypeptide(L)'
;MIEAIETLLRHWGEQLAQNGHGGGLPSTMGTIVEFAGCAPRGGVYGAKLLVAGAGPDYAAAEVNQVLYGIERLEGGSALVRLAYARYRNEPRLTIAEQVDALELGRGDAGRRAYYRQVGVLHERLHAGLLERQGKLAVMRRESRRDGDRVRRASLKQADAAHRGRGLELKVDRSSGDSAP
;
A
#
# COMPACT_ATOMS: atom_id res chain seq x y z
N MET A 1 4.46 -24.42 7.54
CA MET A 1 4.14 -23.07 8.06
C MET A 1 5.27 -22.14 7.65
N ILE A 2 4.98 -20.96 7.11
CA ILE A 2 6.02 -20.04 6.61
C ILE A 2 6.31 -19.01 7.72
N GLU A 3 7.54 -18.98 8.25
CA GLU A 3 7.89 -18.13 9.40
C GLU A 3 7.77 -16.64 9.12
N ALA A 4 8.25 -16.18 7.95
CA ALA A 4 8.13 -14.77 7.56
C ALA A 4 6.66 -14.31 7.53
N ILE A 5 5.75 -15.18 7.10
CA ILE A 5 4.31 -14.90 7.07
C ILE A 5 3.70 -14.92 8.47
N GLU A 6 4.15 -15.82 9.35
CA GLU A 6 3.73 -15.82 10.76
C GLU A 6 4.05 -14.47 11.43
N THR A 7 5.28 -13.98 11.25
CA THR A 7 5.73 -12.71 11.80
C THR A 7 4.91 -11.55 11.25
N LEU A 8 4.66 -11.55 9.93
CA LEU A 8 3.86 -10.53 9.28
C LEU A 8 2.40 -10.53 9.76
N LEU A 9 1.79 -11.70 9.95
CA LEU A 9 0.41 -11.83 10.44
C LEU A 9 0.28 -11.42 11.92
N ARG A 10 1.29 -11.71 12.75
CA ARG A 10 1.33 -11.21 14.14
C ARG A 10 1.38 -9.70 14.20
N HIS A 11 2.25 -9.09 13.40
CA HIS A 11 2.34 -7.64 13.27
C HIS A 11 1.02 -7.04 12.78
N TRP A 12 0.42 -7.63 11.73
CA TRP A 12 -0.90 -7.21 11.25
C TRP A 12 -1.99 -7.28 12.33
N GLY A 13 -2.03 -8.37 13.11
CA GLY A 13 -3.01 -8.56 14.18
C GLY A 13 -2.86 -7.53 15.31
N GLU A 14 -1.62 -7.23 15.70
CA GLU A 14 -1.29 -6.20 16.68
C GLU A 14 -1.74 -4.80 16.20
N GLN A 15 -1.44 -4.47 14.96
CA GLN A 15 -1.81 -3.19 14.35
C GLN A 15 -3.32 -3.03 14.22
N LEU A 16 -4.01 -4.12 13.89
CA LEU A 16 -5.47 -4.16 13.84
C LEU A 16 -6.11 -3.98 15.23
N ALA A 17 -5.48 -4.53 16.28
CA ALA A 17 -5.94 -4.34 17.66
C ALA A 17 -5.73 -2.91 18.16
N GLN A 18 -4.60 -2.28 17.81
CA GLN A 18 -4.25 -0.93 18.25
C GLN A 18 -5.01 0.17 17.49
N ASN A 19 -5.15 0.05 16.17
CA ASN A 19 -5.59 1.14 15.30
C ASN A 19 -6.91 0.88 14.55
N GLY A 20 -7.47 -0.34 14.67
CA GLY A 20 -8.63 -0.77 13.88
C GLY A 20 -8.36 -0.79 12.36
N HIS A 21 -9.40 -1.00 11.55
CA HIS A 21 -9.28 -0.98 10.08
C HIS A 21 -8.99 0.41 9.49
N GLY A 22 -9.15 1.48 10.29
CA GLY A 22 -9.00 2.88 9.87
C GLY A 22 -7.61 3.47 10.09
N GLY A 23 -6.71 2.76 10.78
CA GLY A 23 -5.39 3.26 11.15
C GLY A 23 -4.42 3.57 10.01
N GLY A 24 -4.75 3.21 8.77
CA GLY A 24 -3.84 3.28 7.62
C GLY A 24 -3.83 4.60 6.85
N LEU A 25 -4.66 5.58 7.20
CA LEU A 25 -4.62 6.88 6.52
C LEU A 25 -3.64 7.81 7.26
N PRO A 26 -2.49 8.17 6.66
CA PRO A 26 -1.59 9.12 7.28
C PRO A 26 -2.32 10.46 7.37
N SER A 27 -2.19 11.15 8.50
CA SER A 27 -2.77 12.48 8.61
C SER A 27 -2.18 13.37 7.51
N THR A 28 -2.99 14.26 6.93
CA THR A 28 -2.51 15.19 5.89
C THR A 28 -1.27 15.95 6.38
N MET A 29 -1.25 16.34 7.65
CA MET A 29 -0.11 17.00 8.29
C MET A 29 1.12 16.07 8.42
N GLY A 30 0.94 14.83 8.86
CA GLY A 30 2.04 13.85 8.96
C GLY A 30 2.67 13.56 7.61
N THR A 31 1.84 13.45 6.56
CA THR A 31 2.31 13.28 5.17
C THR A 31 3.07 14.52 4.67
N ILE A 32 2.68 15.73 5.08
CA ILE A 32 3.41 16.96 4.74
C ILE A 32 4.75 17.02 5.47
N VAL A 33 4.79 16.66 6.76
CA VAL A 33 6.03 16.66 7.57
C VAL A 33 7.02 15.60 7.06
N GLU A 34 6.55 14.38 6.82
CA GLU A 34 7.38 13.25 6.37
C GLU A 34 7.98 13.49 4.98
N PHE A 35 7.22 14.14 4.09
CA PHE A 35 7.63 14.35 2.70
C PHE A 35 7.91 15.80 2.32
N ALA A 36 8.08 16.69 3.32
CA ALA A 36 8.31 18.13 3.14
C ALA A 36 7.34 18.80 2.15
N GLY A 37 6.05 18.42 2.21
CA GLY A 37 4.99 18.90 1.31
C GLY A 37 4.95 18.22 -0.08
N CYS A 38 5.86 17.28 -0.35
CA CYS A 38 5.96 16.55 -1.61
C CYS A 38 5.75 15.05 -1.39
N ALA A 39 4.54 14.67 -0.94
CA ALA A 39 4.13 13.28 -0.75
C ALA A 39 4.55 12.41 -1.95
N PRO A 40 4.98 11.15 -1.79
CA PRO A 40 5.53 10.33 -2.87
C PRO A 40 4.46 10.13 -3.94
N ARG A 41 4.52 10.97 -4.98
CA ARG A 41 3.59 10.94 -6.10
C ARG A 41 4.02 9.81 -7.02
N GLY A 42 3.70 8.58 -6.63
CA GLY A 42 3.73 7.44 -7.52
C GLY A 42 2.56 7.51 -8.51
N GLY A 43 2.49 8.55 -9.34
CA GLY A 43 1.44 8.72 -10.35
C GLY A 43 1.39 10.15 -10.88
N VAL A 44 0.77 10.31 -12.06
CA VAL A 44 0.48 11.62 -12.67
C VAL A 44 -0.35 12.47 -11.69
N TYR A 45 -0.22 13.80 -11.75
CA TYR A 45 -0.98 14.76 -10.94
C TYR A 45 -2.43 14.28 -10.70
N GLY A 46 -2.82 14.06 -9.43
CA GLY A 46 -4.16 13.59 -9.07
C GLY A 46 -4.34 12.07 -8.91
N ALA A 47 -3.26 11.25 -8.94
CA ALA A 47 -3.36 9.82 -8.69
C ALA A 47 -3.88 9.51 -7.27
N LYS A 48 -5.09 8.94 -7.18
CA LYS A 48 -5.73 8.50 -5.92
C LYS A 48 -5.01 7.32 -5.26
N LEU A 49 -4.20 6.56 -6.01
CA LEU A 49 -3.39 5.48 -5.44
C LEU A 49 -2.03 6.02 -5.00
N LEU A 50 -1.74 5.89 -3.71
CA LEU A 50 -0.40 6.04 -3.15
C LEU A 50 0.42 4.80 -3.53
N VAL A 51 0.82 4.70 -4.80
CA VAL A 51 1.58 3.55 -5.37
C VAL A 51 2.93 3.34 -4.65
N ALA A 52 3.40 4.34 -3.89
CA ALA A 52 4.60 4.30 -3.08
C ALA A 52 4.41 3.78 -1.64
N GLY A 53 3.20 3.38 -1.25
CA GLY A 53 2.94 2.85 0.09
C GLY A 53 2.92 3.93 1.17
N ALA A 54 2.06 4.94 1.02
CA ALA A 54 1.89 5.97 2.03
C ALA A 54 0.72 5.61 2.96
N GLY A 55 1.06 5.43 4.23
CA GLY A 55 0.23 5.06 5.37
C GLY A 55 1.15 4.63 6.52
N PRO A 56 0.77 4.84 7.79
CA PRO A 56 1.64 4.57 8.93
C PRO A 56 2.06 3.09 9.04
N ASP A 57 1.30 2.17 8.43
CA ASP A 57 1.72 0.78 8.24
C ASP A 57 1.29 0.20 6.89
N TYR A 58 2.19 0.29 5.92
CA TYR A 58 2.03 -0.30 4.60
C TYR A 58 1.96 -1.84 4.63
N ALA A 59 2.67 -2.50 5.55
CA ALA A 59 2.75 -3.95 5.60
C ALA A 59 1.41 -4.55 6.04
N ALA A 60 0.81 -4.03 7.11
CA ALA A 60 -0.53 -4.44 7.55
C ALA A 60 -1.61 -4.10 6.52
N ALA A 61 -1.49 -2.98 5.81
CA ALA A 61 -2.41 -2.62 4.74
C ALA A 61 -2.36 -3.63 3.58
N GLU A 62 -1.17 -4.07 3.16
CA GLU A 62 -1.02 -5.09 2.13
C GLU A 62 -1.58 -6.45 2.57
N VAL A 63 -1.37 -6.84 3.83
CA VAL A 63 -1.99 -8.05 4.39
C VAL A 63 -3.52 -7.98 4.31
N ASN A 64 -4.13 -6.86 4.73
CA ASN A 64 -5.58 -6.67 4.62
C ASN A 64 -6.08 -6.82 3.19
N GLN A 65 -5.39 -6.22 2.22
CA GLN A 65 -5.77 -6.31 0.81
C GLN A 65 -5.71 -7.75 0.28
N VAL A 66 -4.71 -8.53 0.68
CA VAL A 66 -4.64 -9.94 0.30
C VAL A 66 -5.71 -10.76 1.00
N LEU A 67 -5.96 -10.53 2.30
CA LEU A 67 -7.02 -11.22 3.02
C LEU A 67 -8.40 -10.97 2.40
N TYR A 68 -8.72 -9.75 1.96
CA TYR A 68 -9.94 -9.46 1.20
C TYR A 68 -10.00 -10.19 -0.15
N GLY A 69 -8.86 -10.38 -0.79
CA GLY A 69 -8.76 -11.22 -2.00
C GLY A 69 -9.03 -12.70 -1.69
N ILE A 70 -8.43 -13.22 -0.61
CA ILE A 70 -8.61 -14.60 -0.15
C ILE A 70 -10.06 -14.86 0.23
N GLU A 71 -10.72 -13.93 0.93
CA GLU A 71 -12.10 -14.07 1.39
C GLU A 71 -13.08 -14.44 0.27
N ARG A 72 -12.85 -13.91 -0.94
CA ARG A 72 -13.68 -14.11 -2.13
C ARG A 72 -13.46 -15.47 -2.82
N LEU A 73 -12.44 -16.22 -2.42
CA LEU A 73 -12.15 -17.54 -2.96
C LEU A 73 -12.97 -18.61 -2.23
N GLU A 74 -13.09 -19.78 -2.85
CA GLU A 74 -13.72 -20.94 -2.21
C GLU A 74 -12.96 -21.33 -0.92
N GLY A 75 -13.72 -21.49 0.16
CA GLY A 75 -13.19 -21.72 1.52
C GLY A 75 -12.43 -20.52 2.11
N GLY A 76 -12.39 -19.38 1.41
CA GLY A 76 -11.64 -18.19 1.78
C GLY A 76 -12.10 -17.54 3.08
N SER A 77 -13.42 -17.42 3.27
CA SER A 77 -14.01 -16.86 4.48
C SER A 77 -13.57 -17.60 5.76
N ALA A 78 -13.46 -18.94 5.71
CA ALA A 78 -12.97 -19.73 6.83
C ALA A 78 -11.50 -19.42 7.17
N LEU A 79 -10.65 -19.21 6.15
CA LEU A 79 -9.24 -18.84 6.35
C LEU A 79 -9.09 -17.44 6.92
N VAL A 80 -9.94 -16.50 6.50
CA VAL A 80 -9.96 -15.14 7.05
C VAL A 80 -10.42 -15.19 8.51
N ARG A 81 -11.51 -15.91 8.82
CA ARG A 81 -11.93 -16.14 10.22
C ARG A 81 -10.81 -16.72 11.08
N LEU A 82 -10.05 -17.68 10.55
CA LEU A 82 -8.86 -18.24 11.23
C LEU A 82 -7.80 -17.17 11.49
N ALA A 83 -7.49 -16.31 10.51
CA ALA A 83 -6.53 -15.23 10.70
C ALA A 83 -6.97 -14.27 11.83
N TYR A 84 -8.24 -13.89 11.84
CA TYR A 84 -8.81 -13.06 12.91
C TYR A 84 -8.75 -13.76 14.27
N ALA A 85 -9.19 -15.02 14.36
CA ALA A 85 -9.20 -15.78 15.61
C ALA A 85 -7.79 -15.95 16.22
N ARG A 86 -6.78 -16.10 15.36
CA ARG A 86 -5.40 -16.38 15.79
C ARG A 86 -4.58 -15.13 16.10
N TYR A 87 -4.69 -14.07 15.30
CA TYR A 87 -3.76 -12.94 15.37
C TYR A 87 -4.35 -11.67 15.97
N ARG A 88 -5.67 -11.49 15.99
CA ARG A 88 -6.31 -10.26 16.50
C ARG A 88 -6.62 -10.29 17.99
N ASN A 89 -7.02 -11.45 18.53
CA ASN A 89 -7.59 -11.52 19.86
C ASN A 89 -6.55 -11.23 20.96
N GLU A 90 -6.89 -10.29 21.84
CA GLU A 90 -6.16 -9.99 23.07
C GLU A 90 -7.15 -9.99 24.25
N PRO A 91 -7.02 -10.90 25.24
CA PRO A 91 -6.00 -11.95 25.34
C PRO A 91 -6.11 -13.01 24.26
N ARG A 92 -4.97 -13.61 23.89
CA ARG A 92 -4.92 -14.65 22.86
C ARG A 92 -5.67 -15.91 23.31
N LEU A 93 -6.59 -16.36 22.46
CA LEU A 93 -7.25 -17.66 22.62
C LEU A 93 -6.23 -18.80 22.56
N THR A 94 -6.41 -19.81 23.41
CA THR A 94 -5.71 -21.09 23.31
C THR A 94 -6.04 -21.78 21.98
N ILE A 95 -5.21 -22.74 21.57
CA ILE A 95 -5.46 -23.50 20.33
C ILE A 95 -6.78 -24.27 20.41
N ALA A 96 -7.15 -24.79 21.60
CA ALA A 96 -8.41 -25.50 21.79
C ALA A 96 -9.61 -24.56 21.57
N GLU A 97 -9.59 -23.37 22.17
CA GLU A 97 -10.64 -22.37 21.97
C GLU A 97 -10.74 -21.90 20.52
N GLN A 98 -9.60 -21.75 19.83
CA GLN A 98 -9.61 -21.40 18.40
C GLN A 98 -10.20 -22.52 17.54
N VAL A 99 -9.86 -23.78 17.83
CA VAL A 99 -10.42 -24.96 17.14
C VAL A 99 -11.93 -25.03 17.33
N ASP A 100 -12.42 -24.78 18.54
CA ASP A 100 -13.84 -24.78 18.87
C ASP A 100 -14.56 -23.60 18.19
N ALA A 101 -14.01 -22.38 18.26
CA ALA A 101 -14.59 -21.18 17.64
C ALA A 101 -14.64 -21.23 16.10
N LEU A 102 -13.77 -22.04 15.49
CA LEU A 102 -13.72 -22.28 14.04
C LEU A 102 -14.43 -23.57 13.63
N GLU A 103 -15.02 -24.29 14.59
CA GLU A 103 -15.78 -25.53 14.36
C GLU A 103 -14.98 -26.61 13.60
N LEU A 104 -13.66 -26.72 13.86
CA LEU A 104 -12.75 -27.59 13.09
C LEU A 104 -12.78 -29.06 13.52
N GLY A 105 -13.72 -29.44 14.39
CA GLY A 105 -13.83 -30.75 15.00
C GLY A 105 -13.14 -30.83 16.38
N ARG A 106 -13.15 -32.01 16.99
CA ARG A 106 -12.71 -32.21 18.38
C ARG A 106 -11.35 -32.92 18.47
N GLY A 107 -10.65 -32.68 19.58
CA GLY A 107 -9.41 -33.36 19.94
C GLY A 107 -8.31 -33.23 18.88
N ASP A 108 -7.51 -34.29 18.71
CA ASP A 108 -6.36 -34.27 17.80
C ASP A 108 -6.73 -34.08 16.33
N ALA A 109 -7.91 -34.54 15.91
CA ALA A 109 -8.39 -34.33 14.55
C ALA A 109 -8.61 -32.84 14.26
N GLY A 110 -9.25 -32.12 15.19
CA GLY A 110 -9.44 -30.66 15.12
C GLY A 110 -8.11 -29.91 15.14
N ARG A 111 -7.18 -30.30 16.03
CA ARG A 111 -5.84 -29.71 16.08
C ARG A 111 -5.06 -29.89 14.77
N ARG A 112 -5.12 -31.07 14.16
CA ARG A 112 -4.51 -31.31 12.83
C ARG A 112 -5.17 -30.48 11.74
N ALA A 113 -6.50 -30.37 11.75
CA ALA A 113 -7.23 -29.52 10.79
C ALA A 113 -6.83 -28.05 10.91
N TYR A 114 -6.71 -27.55 12.13
CA TYR A 114 -6.24 -26.21 12.42
C TYR A 114 -4.85 -25.93 11.81
N TYR A 115 -3.83 -26.75 12.09
CA TYR A 115 -2.51 -26.51 11.53
C TYR A 115 -2.45 -26.64 10.00
N ARG A 116 -3.27 -27.51 9.42
CA ARG A 116 -3.42 -27.55 7.95
C ARG A 116 -3.99 -26.25 7.42
N GLN A 117 -5.05 -25.71 8.01
CA GLN A 117 -5.62 -24.44 7.59
C GLN A 117 -4.66 -23.26 7.80
N VAL A 118 -3.86 -23.26 8.87
CA VAL A 118 -2.78 -22.27 9.06
C VAL A 118 -1.75 -22.37 7.93
N GLY A 119 -1.35 -23.58 7.54
CA GLY A 119 -0.48 -23.80 6.39
C GLY A 119 -1.06 -23.21 5.11
N VAL A 120 -2.31 -23.53 4.79
CA VAL A 120 -3.02 -23.02 3.60
C VAL A 120 -3.15 -21.50 3.64
N LEU A 121 -3.48 -20.91 4.79
CA LEU A 121 -3.53 -19.46 4.97
C LEU A 121 -2.17 -18.82 4.62
N HIS A 122 -1.07 -19.38 5.14
CA HIS A 122 0.27 -18.82 4.88
C HIS A 122 0.64 -18.91 3.40
N GLU A 123 0.37 -20.03 2.75
CA GLU A 123 0.65 -20.22 1.32
C GLU A 123 -0.15 -19.24 0.45
N ARG A 124 -1.47 -19.12 0.70
CA ARG A 124 -2.34 -18.19 -0.04
C ARG A 124 -1.94 -16.74 0.20
N LEU A 125 -1.63 -16.37 1.44
CA LEU A 125 -1.20 -15.02 1.77
C LEU A 125 0.15 -14.69 1.11
N HIS A 126 1.12 -15.60 1.16
CA HIS A 126 2.41 -15.42 0.51
C HIS A 126 2.27 -15.25 -1.01
N ALA A 127 1.50 -16.12 -1.67
CA ALA A 127 1.25 -16.02 -3.11
C ALA A 127 0.56 -14.69 -3.48
N GLY A 128 -0.47 -14.29 -2.73
CA GLY A 128 -1.18 -13.03 -2.97
C GLY A 128 -0.30 -11.80 -2.75
N LEU A 129 0.59 -11.82 -1.75
CA LEU A 129 1.55 -10.73 -1.52
C LEU A 129 2.55 -10.62 -2.66
N LEU A 130 3.11 -11.73 -3.16
CA LEU A 130 4.02 -11.72 -4.30
C LEU A 130 3.35 -11.19 -5.56
N GLU A 131 2.13 -11.63 -5.85
CA GLU A 131 1.35 -11.14 -7.00
C GLU A 131 1.13 -9.62 -6.91
N ARG A 132 0.72 -9.12 -5.75
CA ARG A 132 0.51 -7.69 -5.52
C ARG A 132 1.81 -6.90 -5.62
N GLN A 133 2.90 -7.37 -5.04
CA GLN A 133 4.20 -6.72 -5.17
C GLN A 133 4.65 -6.62 -6.63
N GLY A 134 4.41 -7.68 -7.43
CA GLY A 134 4.65 -7.66 -8.87
C GLY A 134 3.83 -6.57 -9.58
N LYS A 135 2.52 -6.51 -9.34
CA LYS A 135 1.62 -5.49 -9.91
C LYS A 135 2.04 -4.07 -9.52
N LEU A 136 2.34 -3.85 -8.23
CA LEU A 136 2.78 -2.54 -7.73
C LEU A 136 4.14 -2.15 -8.31
N ALA A 137 5.06 -3.08 -8.52
CA ALA A 137 6.34 -2.79 -9.16
C ALA A 137 6.16 -2.31 -10.61
N VAL A 138 5.23 -2.92 -11.36
CA VAL A 138 4.87 -2.48 -12.72
C VAL A 138 4.26 -1.08 -12.67
N MET A 139 3.25 -0.86 -11.82
CA MET A 139 2.61 0.45 -11.65
C MET A 139 3.62 1.54 -11.26
N ARG A 140 4.57 1.26 -10.36
CA ARG A 140 5.65 2.19 -9.99
C ARG A 140 6.52 2.57 -11.17
N ARG A 141 6.86 1.60 -12.04
CA ARG A 141 7.67 1.86 -13.24
C ARG A 141 6.92 2.74 -14.23
N GLU A 142 5.63 2.47 -14.45
CA GLU A 142 4.77 3.26 -15.32
C GLU A 142 4.60 4.69 -14.79
N SER A 143 4.24 4.84 -13.51
CA SER A 143 4.12 6.14 -12.85
C SER A 143 5.42 6.97 -12.93
N ARG A 144 6.60 6.33 -12.78
CA ARG A 144 7.89 7.01 -12.95
C ARG A 144 8.08 7.53 -14.37
N ARG A 145 7.79 6.70 -15.38
CA ARG A 145 7.91 7.08 -16.80
C ARG A 145 7.00 8.25 -17.15
N ASP A 146 5.78 8.23 -16.65
CA ASP A 146 4.83 9.32 -16.88
C ASP A 146 5.26 10.61 -16.15
N GLY A 147 5.73 10.49 -14.91
CA GLY A 147 6.31 11.60 -14.16
C GLY A 147 7.48 12.25 -14.88
N ASP A 148 8.40 11.44 -15.43
CA ASP A 148 9.53 11.93 -16.21
C ASP A 148 9.10 12.61 -17.52
N ARG A 149 8.08 12.06 -18.19
CA ARG A 149 7.49 12.66 -19.40
C ARG A 149 6.93 14.04 -19.11
N VAL A 150 6.12 14.16 -18.05
CA VAL A 150 5.53 15.45 -17.62
C VAL A 150 6.64 16.42 -17.23
N ARG A 151 7.62 15.99 -16.43
CA ARG A 151 8.76 16.84 -16.05
C ARG A 151 9.49 17.40 -17.26
N ARG A 152 9.80 16.57 -18.25
CA ARG A 152 10.45 17.01 -19.50
C ARG A 152 9.59 18.00 -20.28
N ALA A 153 8.28 17.79 -20.34
CA ALA A 153 7.36 18.71 -21.01
C ALA A 153 7.31 20.07 -20.30
N SER A 154 7.21 20.07 -18.97
CA SER A 154 7.23 21.30 -18.16
C SER A 154 8.53 22.08 -18.30
N LEU A 155 9.69 21.40 -18.32
CA LEU A 155 10.98 22.06 -18.55
C LEU A 155 11.04 22.71 -19.94
N LYS A 156 10.59 22.01 -20.99
CA LYS A 156 10.53 22.59 -22.35
C LYS A 156 9.60 23.81 -22.42
N GLN A 157 8.46 23.75 -21.74
CA GLN A 157 7.52 24.86 -21.68
C GLN A 157 8.11 26.06 -20.93
N ALA A 158 8.78 25.83 -19.79
CA ALA A 158 9.48 26.87 -19.04
C ALA A 158 10.59 27.53 -19.89
N ASP A 159 11.43 26.73 -20.54
CA ASP A 159 12.48 27.24 -21.43
C ASP A 159 11.92 28.08 -22.58
N ALA A 160 10.80 27.65 -23.19
CA ALA A 160 10.13 28.42 -24.24
C ALA A 160 9.58 29.75 -23.71
N ALA A 161 8.97 29.75 -22.52
CA ALA A 161 8.47 30.96 -21.88
C ALA A 161 9.61 31.94 -21.51
N HIS A 162 10.74 31.43 -20.99
CA HIS A 162 11.91 32.24 -20.70
C HIS A 162 12.52 32.87 -21.96
N ARG A 163 12.62 32.10 -23.06
CA ARG A 163 13.06 32.63 -24.36
C ARG A 163 12.10 33.69 -24.91
N GLY A 164 10.79 33.44 -24.83
CA GLY A 164 9.74 34.38 -25.26
C GLY A 164 9.85 35.72 -24.52
N ARG A 165 9.92 35.70 -23.18
CA ARG A 165 10.12 36.92 -22.37
C ARG A 165 11.44 37.63 -22.70
N GLY A 166 12.51 36.88 -22.96
CA GLY A 166 13.80 37.46 -23.35
C GLY A 166 13.75 38.19 -24.70
N LEU A 167 12.87 37.77 -25.62
CA LEU A 167 12.63 38.45 -26.89
C LEU A 167 11.79 39.72 -26.69
N GLU A 168 10.71 39.65 -25.90
CA GLU A 168 9.88 40.81 -25.54
C GLU A 168 10.73 41.94 -24.93
N LEU A 169 11.58 41.60 -23.95
CA LEU A 169 12.48 42.56 -23.30
C LEU A 169 13.58 43.13 -24.22
N LYS A 170 13.95 42.43 -25.30
CA LYS A 170 14.91 42.93 -26.30
C LYS A 170 14.24 43.88 -27.29
N VAL A 171 13.00 43.60 -27.69
CA VAL A 171 12.22 44.48 -28.58
C VAL A 171 11.95 45.81 -27.89
N ASP A 172 11.54 45.81 -26.62
CA ASP A 172 11.27 47.04 -25.86
C ASP A 172 12.50 47.96 -25.71
N ARG A 173 13.71 47.39 -25.68
CA ARG A 173 14.96 48.16 -25.63
C ARG A 173 15.38 48.75 -26.98
N SER A 174 14.90 48.19 -28.10
CA SER A 174 15.24 48.67 -29.44
C SER A 174 14.38 49.85 -29.90
N SER A 175 13.24 50.10 -29.24
CA SER A 175 12.31 51.19 -29.55
C SER A 175 12.58 52.49 -28.76
N GLY A 176 13.63 52.53 -27.94
CA GLY A 176 13.98 53.68 -27.10
C GLY A 176 14.90 54.73 -27.73
N ASP A 177 15.51 54.46 -28.88
CA ASP A 177 16.48 55.36 -29.53
C ASP A 177 15.85 56.12 -30.70
N SER A 178 14.83 56.91 -30.39
CA SER A 178 14.30 57.95 -31.28
C SER A 178 13.71 59.06 -30.43
N ALA A 179 14.58 59.83 -29.79
CA ALA A 179 14.24 61.14 -29.26
C ALA A 179 14.85 62.22 -30.19
N PRO A 180 14.08 63.23 -30.66
CA PRO A 180 14.63 64.40 -31.34
C PRO A 180 15.36 65.35 -30.38
#